data_AF-E9KGH9-F1
#
_entry.id   AF-E9KGH9-F1
#
_cell.length_a   1.000
_cell.length_b   1.000
_cell.length_c   1.000
_cell.angle_alpha   90.00
_cell.angle_beta   90.00
_cell.angle_gamma   90.00
#
_symmetry.space_group_name_H-M   'P 1'
#
loop_
_entity.id
_entity.type
_entity.pdbx_description
1 polymer ?
#
loop_
_entity_poly.entity_id
_entity_poly.type
_entity_poly.pdbx_seq_one_letter_code
_entity_poly.pdbx_strand_id
1 'polypeptide(L)'
;GLARDHPESYHHYMWHEFFRHVDIDPDNAHVLDGNAPDLVAECNNFEALIKQAGGVHLFVGGIGPDGHIAFNEPGSSLVSRTRVKTLAYDTLEANKRFFNNDISKVPKQALTVGVGTVMDAKEVMIIITGVHKALALSKAVEEGVNHMWTVSAFQQHPQTLFVCDEDATLELRVKT
;
A
#
# COMPACT_ATOMS: atom_id res chain seq x y z
N GLY A 1 -9.89 -14.77 0.19
CA GLY A 1 -8.58 -14.22 -0.19
C GLY A 1 -7.65 -15.35 -0.56
N LEU A 2 -6.42 -15.31 -0.05
CA LEU A 2 -5.49 -16.44 -0.03
C LEU A 2 -5.45 -17.00 1.38
N ALA A 3 -5.24 -18.31 1.55
CA ALA A 3 -5.00 -18.91 2.86
C ALA A 3 -3.85 -18.18 3.58
N ARG A 4 -3.95 -18.03 4.91
CA ARG A 4 -3.00 -17.25 5.73
C ARG A 4 -1.56 -17.79 5.67
N ASP A 5 -1.41 -19.08 5.43
CA ASP A 5 -0.15 -19.80 5.30
C ASP A 5 0.33 -19.91 3.84
N HIS A 6 -0.49 -19.46 2.86
CA HIS A 6 -0.09 -19.46 1.46
C HIS A 6 1.18 -18.62 1.28
N PRO A 7 2.20 -19.10 0.54
CA PRO A 7 3.49 -18.41 0.39
C PRO A 7 3.37 -16.96 -0.09
N GLU A 8 2.43 -16.71 -0.99
CA GLU A 8 2.15 -15.37 -1.53
C GLU A 8 1.17 -14.51 -0.71
N SER A 9 0.77 -14.96 0.49
CA SER A 9 -0.03 -14.12 1.38
C SER A 9 0.87 -13.08 2.06
N TYR A 10 0.35 -11.87 2.28
CA TYR A 10 1.11 -10.85 3.02
C TYR A 10 1.35 -11.22 4.48
N HIS A 11 0.50 -12.08 5.07
CA HIS A 11 0.80 -12.66 6.37
C HIS A 11 2.06 -13.54 6.34
N HIS A 12 2.17 -14.44 5.35
CA HIS A 12 3.35 -15.27 5.16
C HIS A 12 4.59 -14.41 4.89
N TYR A 13 4.50 -13.44 3.97
CA TYR A 13 5.60 -12.53 3.65
C TYR A 13 6.13 -11.80 4.89
N MET A 14 5.26 -11.12 5.64
CA MET A 14 5.67 -10.37 6.83
C MET A 14 6.27 -11.28 7.92
N TRP A 15 5.71 -12.47 8.11
CA TRP A 15 6.25 -13.44 9.06
C TRP A 15 7.64 -13.93 8.64
N HIS A 16 7.82 -14.28 7.36
CA HIS A 16 9.04 -14.91 6.85
C HIS A 16 10.19 -13.94 6.63
N GLU A 17 9.90 -12.72 6.21
CA GLU A 17 10.90 -11.70 5.88
C GLU A 17 11.22 -10.78 7.06
N PHE A 18 10.32 -10.63 8.04
CA PHE A 18 10.53 -9.66 9.12
C PHE A 18 10.19 -10.18 10.52
N PHE A 19 8.91 -10.42 10.84
CA PHE A 19 8.46 -10.59 12.23
C PHE A 19 9.19 -11.71 12.99
N ARG A 20 9.51 -12.84 12.34
CA ARG A 20 10.20 -13.96 13.00
C ARG A 20 11.69 -13.71 13.31
N HIS A 21 12.28 -12.63 12.79
CA HIS A 21 13.70 -12.31 12.92
C HIS A 21 13.98 -11.19 13.93
N VAL A 22 12.94 -10.66 14.56
CA VAL A 22 13.00 -9.57 15.54
C VAL A 22 12.23 -9.96 16.80
N ASP A 23 12.39 -9.18 17.86
CA ASP A 23 11.79 -9.39 19.18
C ASP A 23 10.41 -8.74 19.34
N ILE A 24 9.66 -8.59 18.24
CA ILE A 24 8.28 -8.07 18.28
C ILE A 24 7.35 -9.09 18.94
N ASP A 25 6.52 -8.63 19.87
CA ASP A 25 5.43 -9.44 20.41
C ASP A 25 4.41 -9.71 19.29
N PRO A 26 4.07 -10.98 18.98
CA PRO A 26 3.08 -11.32 17.96
C PRO A 26 1.72 -10.65 18.17
N ASP A 27 1.32 -10.35 19.40
CA ASP A 27 0.06 -9.67 19.69
C ASP A 27 0.06 -8.19 19.27
N ASN A 28 1.24 -7.61 19.02
CA ASN A 28 1.44 -6.26 18.48
C ASN A 28 1.60 -6.23 16.94
N ALA A 29 1.52 -7.39 16.26
CA ALA A 29 1.66 -7.51 14.81
C ALA A 29 0.29 -7.69 14.13
N HIS A 30 -0.24 -6.62 13.56
CA HIS A 30 -1.58 -6.62 12.96
C HIS A 30 -1.52 -6.65 11.42
N VAL A 31 -2.21 -7.62 10.80
CA VAL A 31 -2.38 -7.74 9.35
C VAL A 31 -3.84 -8.06 9.06
N LEU A 32 -4.44 -7.37 8.07
CA LEU A 32 -5.83 -7.59 7.65
C LEU A 32 -6.11 -9.05 7.27
N ASP A 33 -7.20 -9.62 7.80
CA ASP A 33 -7.63 -10.97 7.46
C ASP A 33 -8.47 -11.01 6.17
N GLY A 34 -7.81 -11.31 5.05
CA GLY A 34 -8.44 -11.48 3.74
C GLY A 34 -9.37 -12.70 3.60
N ASN A 35 -9.55 -13.51 4.66
CA ASN A 35 -10.49 -14.63 4.71
C ASN A 35 -11.56 -14.46 5.79
N ALA A 36 -11.68 -13.28 6.41
CA ALA A 36 -12.72 -13.00 7.37
C ALA A 36 -14.12 -13.24 6.74
N PRO A 37 -15.08 -13.80 7.50
CA PRO A 37 -16.42 -14.06 6.99
C PRO A 37 -17.18 -12.77 6.66
N ASP A 38 -16.88 -11.67 7.36
CA ASP A 38 -17.36 -10.33 7.06
C ASP A 38 -16.17 -9.39 6.88
N LEU A 39 -15.84 -9.12 5.61
CA LEU A 39 -14.71 -8.28 5.23
C LEU A 39 -14.89 -6.81 5.61
N VAL A 40 -16.13 -6.32 5.70
CA VAL A 40 -16.41 -4.94 6.11
C VAL A 40 -16.20 -4.80 7.61
N ALA A 41 -16.68 -5.76 8.40
CA ALA A 41 -16.42 -5.81 9.83
C ALA A 41 -14.90 -5.90 10.11
N GLU A 42 -14.16 -6.72 9.37
CA GLU A 42 -12.70 -6.81 9.49
C GLU A 42 -12.01 -5.46 9.24
N CYS A 43 -12.40 -4.75 8.17
CA CYS A 43 -11.86 -3.42 7.87
C CYS A 43 -12.17 -2.40 8.98
N ASN A 44 -13.39 -2.43 9.53
CA ASN A 44 -13.78 -1.55 10.64
C ASN A 44 -13.02 -1.88 11.93
N ASN A 45 -12.79 -3.16 12.21
CA ASN A 45 -12.01 -3.61 13.36
C ASN A 45 -10.55 -3.16 13.24
N PHE A 46 -9.97 -3.24 12.05
CA PHE A 46 -8.61 -2.78 11.81
C PHE A 46 -8.44 -1.27 12.06
N GLU A 47 -9.41 -0.46 11.62
CA GLU A 47 -9.46 0.98 11.94
C GLU A 47 -9.59 1.24 13.45
N ALA A 48 -10.39 0.43 14.15
CA ALA A 48 -10.54 0.53 15.59
C ALA A 48 -9.24 0.18 16.32
N LEU A 49 -8.49 -0.83 15.86
CA LEU A 49 -7.19 -1.20 16.42
C LEU A 49 -6.17 -0.06 16.26
N ILE A 50 -6.08 0.55 15.07
CA ILE A 50 -5.21 1.72 14.83
C ILE A 50 -5.57 2.84 15.81
N LYS A 51 -6.86 3.13 15.99
CA LYS A 51 -7.31 4.16 16.92
C LYS A 51 -6.99 3.83 18.38
N GLN A 52 -7.18 2.57 18.79
CA GLN A 52 -6.87 2.10 20.15
C GLN A 52 -5.38 2.18 20.46
N ALA A 53 -4.52 1.94 19.45
CA ALA A 53 -3.07 2.11 19.56
C ALA A 53 -2.62 3.58 19.61
N GLY A 54 -3.54 4.55 19.46
CA GLY A 54 -3.23 5.99 19.46
C GLY A 54 -2.87 6.56 18.09
N GLY A 55 -3.14 5.82 17.01
CA GLY A 55 -2.79 6.19 15.64
C GLY A 55 -1.43 5.67 15.20
N VAL A 56 -1.08 5.89 13.93
CA VAL A 56 0.19 5.47 13.36
C VAL A 56 1.22 6.60 13.50
N HIS A 57 2.35 6.33 14.15
CA HIS A 57 3.42 7.32 14.25
C HIS A 57 4.17 7.49 12.93
N LEU A 58 4.60 6.39 12.33
CA LEU A 58 5.27 6.35 11.03
C LEU A 58 4.60 5.30 10.16
N PHE A 59 4.06 5.71 9.02
CA PHE A 59 3.57 4.80 8.00
C PHE A 59 4.63 4.64 6.91
N VAL A 60 5.10 3.40 6.70
CA VAL A 60 6.04 3.09 5.62
C VAL A 60 5.29 2.44 4.47
N GLY A 61 5.44 2.98 3.28
CA GLY A 61 4.80 2.48 2.07
C GLY A 61 5.74 2.49 0.86
N GLY A 62 5.22 1.96 -0.24
CA GLY A 62 5.80 2.12 -1.57
C GLY A 62 4.77 2.72 -2.53
N ILE A 63 5.18 2.86 -3.78
CA ILE A 63 4.33 3.36 -4.88
C ILE A 63 4.15 2.27 -5.95
N GLY A 64 2.91 2.07 -6.41
CA GLY A 64 2.63 1.25 -7.60
C GLY A 64 3.09 1.93 -8.90
N PRO A 65 3.30 1.21 -10.01
CA PRO A 65 3.61 1.82 -11.31
C PRO A 65 2.53 2.81 -11.82
N ASP A 66 1.31 2.67 -11.32
CA ASP A 66 0.14 3.52 -11.54
C ASP A 66 -0.05 4.60 -10.45
N GLY A 67 0.92 4.75 -9.52
CA GLY A 67 0.87 5.71 -8.44
C GLY A 67 0.00 5.36 -7.24
N HIS A 68 -0.45 4.11 -7.10
CA HIS A 68 -1.23 3.72 -5.93
C HIS A 68 -0.40 3.69 -4.64
N ILE A 69 -1.02 4.11 -3.52
CA ILE A 69 -0.59 3.76 -2.15
C ILE A 69 -1.42 2.57 -1.63
N ALA A 70 -0.76 1.57 -1.04
CA ALA A 70 -1.38 0.30 -0.67
C ALA A 70 -2.13 -0.30 -1.88
N PHE A 71 -3.40 -0.69 -1.79
CA PHE A 71 -4.22 -1.03 -2.98
C PHE A 71 -5.27 0.06 -3.29
N ASN A 72 -4.94 1.32 -3.06
CA ASN A 72 -5.78 2.45 -3.47
C ASN A 72 -5.55 2.75 -4.96
N GLU A 73 -6.06 1.84 -5.80
CA GLU A 73 -6.03 1.89 -7.26
C GLU A 73 -6.54 3.23 -7.82
N PRO A 74 -6.15 3.62 -9.05
CA PRO A 74 -6.63 4.83 -9.71
C PRO A 74 -8.15 5.01 -9.62
N GLY A 75 -8.58 6.22 -9.26
CA GLY A 75 -9.98 6.58 -9.01
C GLY A 75 -10.44 6.37 -7.56
N SER A 76 -9.57 5.86 -6.68
CA SER A 76 -9.88 5.72 -5.26
C SER A 76 -10.02 7.08 -4.55
N SER A 77 -11.03 7.23 -3.69
CA SER A 77 -11.20 8.45 -2.89
C SER A 77 -9.94 8.75 -2.06
N LEU A 78 -9.47 10.00 -2.12
CA LEU A 78 -8.29 10.48 -1.37
C LEU A 78 -8.55 10.60 0.14
N VAL A 79 -9.81 10.48 0.57
CA VAL A 79 -10.22 10.43 1.99
C VAL A 79 -10.79 9.08 2.38
N SER A 80 -10.49 8.03 1.60
CA SER A 80 -10.99 6.69 1.85
C SER A 80 -10.47 6.10 3.18
N ARG A 81 -11.27 5.20 3.77
CA ARG A 81 -10.87 4.34 4.89
C ARG A 81 -10.53 2.93 4.42
N THR A 82 -10.09 2.11 5.37
CA THR A 82 -9.84 0.68 5.17
C THR A 82 -11.07 -0.01 4.59
N ARG A 83 -10.90 -0.75 3.49
CA ARG A 83 -12.01 -1.35 2.74
C ARG A 83 -11.55 -2.48 1.84
N VAL A 84 -12.53 -3.21 1.30
CA VAL A 84 -12.32 -4.11 0.17
C VAL A 84 -12.10 -3.29 -1.11
N LYS A 85 -11.08 -3.64 -1.88
CA LYS A 85 -10.83 -3.10 -3.21
C LYS A 85 -10.68 -4.22 -4.23
N THR A 86 -11.37 -4.06 -5.36
CA THR A 86 -11.10 -4.87 -6.55
C THR A 86 -9.82 -4.37 -7.20
N LEU A 87 -8.92 -5.30 -7.50
CA LEU A 87 -7.63 -4.99 -8.12
C LEU A 87 -7.82 -4.63 -9.60
N ALA A 88 -7.07 -3.64 -10.06
CA ALA A 88 -7.04 -3.26 -11.47
C ALA A 88 -6.35 -4.34 -12.32
N TYR A 89 -6.62 -4.36 -13.62
CA TYR A 89 -6.00 -5.33 -14.53
C TYR A 89 -4.47 -5.25 -14.48
N ASP A 90 -3.90 -4.04 -14.46
CA ASP A 90 -2.45 -3.83 -14.39
C ASP A 90 -1.84 -4.43 -13.11
N THR A 91 -2.54 -4.31 -11.97
CA THR A 91 -2.15 -4.93 -10.70
C THR A 91 -2.19 -6.46 -10.77
N LEU A 92 -3.22 -7.03 -11.41
CA LEU A 92 -3.30 -8.48 -11.63
C LEU A 92 -2.15 -8.97 -12.53
N GLU A 93 -1.87 -8.25 -13.61
CA GLU A 93 -0.81 -8.58 -14.56
C GLU A 93 0.59 -8.45 -13.95
N ALA A 94 0.83 -7.45 -13.10
CA ALA A 94 2.09 -7.30 -12.37
C ALA A 94 2.31 -8.41 -11.33
N ASN A 95 1.23 -8.88 -10.69
CA ASN A 95 1.31 -9.87 -9.62
C ASN A 95 1.30 -11.33 -10.10
N LYS A 96 0.90 -11.64 -11.34
CA LYS A 96 0.87 -13.03 -11.84
C LYS A 96 2.22 -13.76 -11.73
N ARG A 97 3.33 -13.02 -11.71
CA ARG A 97 4.69 -13.57 -11.51
C ARG A 97 4.81 -14.38 -10.22
N PHE A 98 4.02 -14.05 -9.21
CA PHE A 98 3.92 -14.75 -7.93
C PHE A 98 2.99 -15.97 -7.99
N PHE A 99 2.13 -16.06 -9.01
CA PHE A 99 1.12 -17.10 -9.17
C PHE A 99 1.39 -17.99 -10.40
N ASN A 100 2.65 -18.42 -10.57
CA ASN A 100 3.09 -19.27 -11.70
C ASN A 100 2.81 -18.64 -13.08
N ASN A 101 2.87 -17.31 -13.18
CA ASN A 101 2.54 -16.55 -14.40
C ASN A 101 1.10 -16.73 -14.89
N ASP A 102 0.17 -17.13 -14.01
CA ASP A 102 -1.24 -17.35 -14.33
C ASP A 102 -2.12 -16.29 -13.64
N ILE A 103 -2.65 -15.35 -14.45
CA ILE A 103 -3.48 -14.25 -13.97
C ILE A 103 -4.79 -14.74 -13.30
N SER A 104 -5.29 -15.92 -13.68
CA SER A 104 -6.54 -16.47 -13.12
C SER A 104 -6.40 -16.90 -11.66
N LYS A 105 -5.17 -17.13 -11.19
CA LYS A 105 -4.85 -17.51 -9.81
C LYS A 105 -4.61 -16.31 -8.90
N VAL A 106 -4.47 -15.12 -9.46
CA VAL A 106 -4.29 -13.90 -8.68
C VAL A 106 -5.63 -13.53 -8.00
N PRO A 107 -5.66 -13.25 -6.69
CA PRO A 107 -6.86 -12.76 -6.02
C PRO A 107 -7.39 -11.48 -6.69
N LYS A 108 -8.69 -11.45 -7.00
CA LYS A 108 -9.32 -10.29 -7.66
C LYS A 108 -9.61 -9.13 -6.72
N GLN A 109 -9.55 -9.37 -5.41
CA GLN A 109 -9.84 -8.40 -4.38
C GLN A 109 -8.78 -8.48 -3.27
N ALA A 110 -8.51 -7.34 -2.66
CA ALA A 110 -7.68 -7.22 -1.47
C ALA A 110 -8.37 -6.35 -0.42
N LEU A 111 -8.04 -6.58 0.85
CA LEU A 111 -8.28 -5.61 1.90
C LEU A 111 -7.12 -4.62 1.90
N THR A 112 -7.42 -3.35 2.03
CA THR A 112 -6.42 -2.29 2.02
C THR A 112 -6.81 -1.20 2.98
N VAL A 113 -5.81 -0.61 3.65
CA VAL A 113 -5.99 0.70 4.28
C VAL A 113 -6.36 1.74 3.23
N GLY A 114 -7.14 2.74 3.64
CA GLY A 114 -7.53 3.83 2.76
C GLY A 114 -6.46 4.93 2.67
N VAL A 115 -6.57 5.81 1.67
CA VAL A 115 -5.69 6.97 1.55
C VAL A 115 -5.80 7.85 2.80
N GLY A 116 -7.02 8.08 3.29
CA GLY A 116 -7.27 8.82 4.53
C GLY A 116 -6.68 8.13 5.76
N THR A 117 -6.70 6.79 5.81
CA THR A 117 -6.07 6.02 6.89
C THR A 117 -4.56 6.26 6.95
N VAL A 118 -3.89 6.34 5.80
CA VAL A 118 -2.44 6.64 5.72
C VAL A 118 -2.17 8.11 6.02
N MET A 119 -3.03 9.02 5.53
CA MET A 119 -2.93 10.46 5.80
C MET A 119 -3.07 10.81 7.28
N ASP A 120 -3.79 10.00 8.06
CA ASP A 120 -3.90 10.15 9.53
C ASP A 120 -2.60 9.82 10.28
N ALA A 121 -1.63 9.18 9.62
CA ALA A 121 -0.33 8.92 10.25
C ALA A 121 0.39 10.24 10.55
N LYS A 122 1.13 10.27 11.66
CA LYS A 122 1.92 11.47 12.02
C LYS A 122 3.02 11.73 10.98
N GLU A 123 3.68 10.68 10.50
CA GLU A 123 4.71 10.74 9.47
C GLU A 123 4.44 9.66 8.40
N VAL A 124 4.73 9.98 7.14
CA VAL A 124 4.64 9.03 6.01
C VAL A 124 5.99 8.94 5.32
N MET A 125 6.49 7.73 5.11
CA MET A 125 7.70 7.47 4.33
C MET A 125 7.38 6.58 3.14
N ILE A 126 7.67 7.05 1.92
CA ILE A 126 7.45 6.31 0.68
C ILE A 126 8.79 5.94 0.06
N ILE A 127 9.03 4.64 -0.09
CA ILE A 127 10.25 4.09 -0.70
C ILE A 127 9.99 3.77 -2.17
N ILE A 128 10.84 4.27 -3.06
CA ILE A 128 10.65 4.21 -4.52
C ILE A 128 11.96 3.82 -5.19
N THR A 129 11.98 2.66 -5.85
CA THR A 129 13.20 2.14 -6.49
C THR A 129 12.93 1.62 -7.89
N GLY A 130 13.80 1.99 -8.83
CA GLY A 130 13.86 1.49 -10.20
C GLY A 130 13.02 2.27 -11.23
N VAL A 131 13.47 2.17 -12.48
CA VAL A 131 12.93 2.92 -13.65
C VAL A 131 11.42 2.78 -13.81
N HIS A 132 10.89 1.59 -13.55
CA HIS A 132 9.47 1.26 -13.66
C HIS A 132 8.56 2.05 -12.70
N LYS A 133 9.13 2.85 -11.79
CA LYS A 133 8.40 3.75 -10.88
C LYS A 133 8.58 5.23 -11.21
N ALA A 134 9.43 5.59 -12.16
CA ALA A 134 9.79 6.98 -12.42
C ALA A 134 8.60 7.86 -12.82
N LEU A 135 7.73 7.34 -13.72
CA LEU A 135 6.50 8.03 -14.09
C LEU A 135 5.61 8.28 -12.87
N ALA A 136 5.38 7.26 -12.05
CA ALA A 136 4.54 7.38 -10.87
C ALA A 136 5.09 8.40 -9.86
N LEU A 137 6.41 8.46 -9.67
CA LEU A 137 7.06 9.48 -8.84
C LEU A 137 6.82 10.88 -9.40
N SER A 138 7.08 11.10 -10.69
CA SER A 138 6.85 12.41 -11.35
C SER A 138 5.40 12.87 -11.20
N LYS A 139 4.43 11.97 -11.42
CA LYS A 139 3.00 12.23 -11.19
C LYS A 139 2.66 12.57 -9.74
N ALA A 140 3.36 11.95 -8.78
CA ALA A 140 3.11 12.15 -7.36
C ALA A 140 3.67 13.48 -6.83
N VAL A 141 4.77 13.99 -7.37
CA VAL A 141 5.49 15.16 -6.80
C VAL A 141 5.51 16.40 -7.68
N GLU A 142 5.46 16.27 -9.00
CA GLU A 142 5.52 17.42 -9.92
C GLU A 142 4.16 17.84 -10.48
N GLU A 143 3.21 16.91 -10.57
CA GLU A 143 1.82 17.19 -10.95
C GLU A 143 0.95 17.48 -9.72
N GLY A 144 -0.30 17.84 -9.94
CA GLY A 144 -1.24 18.17 -8.86
C GLY A 144 -1.89 16.96 -8.22
N VAL A 145 -2.47 17.18 -7.03
CA VAL A 145 -3.26 16.19 -6.30
C VAL A 145 -4.38 15.62 -7.15
N ASN A 146 -4.38 14.30 -7.37
CA ASN A 146 -5.29 13.60 -8.26
C ASN A 146 -5.56 12.17 -7.78
N HIS A 147 -6.84 11.77 -7.73
CA HIS A 147 -7.24 10.42 -7.33
C HIS A 147 -6.82 9.30 -8.30
N MET A 148 -6.31 9.64 -9.49
CA MET A 148 -5.70 8.68 -10.42
C MET A 148 -4.27 8.29 -10.01
N TRP A 149 -3.60 9.11 -9.20
CA TRP A 149 -2.24 8.88 -8.71
C TRP A 149 -2.26 9.10 -7.19
N THR A 150 -2.77 8.13 -6.43
CA THR A 150 -3.19 8.37 -5.04
C THR A 150 -2.07 8.78 -4.08
N VAL A 151 -0.81 8.46 -4.40
CA VAL A 151 0.36 8.98 -3.67
C VAL A 151 0.48 10.52 -3.74
N SER A 152 -0.08 11.17 -4.76
CA SER A 152 -0.14 12.65 -4.85
C SER A 152 -0.93 13.28 -3.70
N ALA A 153 -1.77 12.51 -2.98
CA ALA A 153 -2.45 13.00 -1.77
C ALA A 153 -1.48 13.49 -0.69
N PHE A 154 -0.27 12.92 -0.64
CA PHE A 154 0.73 13.28 0.35
C PHE A 154 1.34 14.66 0.14
N GLN A 155 1.08 15.33 -0.99
CA GLN A 155 1.36 16.77 -1.11
C GLN A 155 0.60 17.62 -0.08
N GLN A 156 -0.50 17.10 0.47
CA GLN A 156 -1.29 17.75 1.52
C GLN A 156 -0.99 17.18 2.92
N HIS A 157 -0.09 16.21 3.04
CA HIS A 157 0.30 15.65 4.33
C HIS A 157 1.36 16.56 4.99
N PRO A 158 1.26 16.83 6.29
CA PRO A 158 2.18 17.77 6.95
C PRO A 158 3.63 17.26 7.03
N GLN A 159 3.87 15.95 6.94
CA GLN A 159 5.18 15.35 7.12
C GLN A 159 5.35 14.06 6.31
N THR A 160 5.66 14.21 5.02
CA THR A 160 5.98 13.09 4.12
C THR A 160 7.44 13.13 3.67
N LEU A 161 8.09 11.96 3.68
CA LEU A 161 9.43 11.71 3.16
C LEU A 161 9.37 10.75 1.97
N PHE A 162 9.93 11.15 0.82
CA PHE A 162 10.17 10.27 -0.31
C PHE A 162 11.64 9.83 -0.32
N VAL A 163 11.89 8.53 -0.34
CA VAL A 163 13.22 7.93 -0.41
C VAL A 163 13.35 7.21 -1.75
N CYS A 164 14.19 7.74 -2.64
CA CYS A 164 14.29 7.28 -4.03
C CYS A 164 15.73 6.87 -4.39
N ASP A 165 15.87 5.90 -5.30
CA ASP A 165 17.13 5.66 -6.02
C ASP A 165 17.24 6.55 -7.27
N GLU A 166 18.41 6.55 -7.93
CA GLU A 166 18.63 7.37 -9.14
C GLU A 166 17.66 7.00 -10.26
N ASP A 167 17.44 5.71 -10.50
CA ASP A 167 16.58 5.19 -11.56
C ASP A 167 15.11 5.65 -11.41
N ALA A 168 14.61 5.80 -10.19
CA ALA A 168 13.27 6.32 -9.94
C ALA A 168 13.12 7.81 -10.31
N THR A 169 14.21 8.55 -10.49
CA THR A 169 14.17 10.01 -10.77
C THR A 169 14.14 10.36 -12.26
N LEU A 170 14.18 9.38 -13.16
CA LEU A 170 14.37 9.61 -14.60
C LEU A 170 13.29 10.44 -15.31
N GLU A 171 12.08 10.52 -14.75
CA GLU A 171 10.96 11.31 -15.28
C GLU A 171 10.75 12.64 -14.52
N LEU A 172 11.65 12.96 -13.58
CA LEU A 172 11.65 14.26 -12.89
C LEU A 172 12.35 15.31 -13.75
N ARG A 173 11.97 16.57 -13.55
CA ARG A 173 12.71 17.71 -14.09
C ARG A 173 14.06 17.79 -13.38
N VAL A 174 15.10 18.12 -14.14
CA VAL A 174 16.46 18.39 -13.63
C VAL A 174 16.49 19.43 -12.50
N LYS A 175 15.48 20.32 -12.42
CA LYS A 175 15.42 21.40 -11.43
C LYS A 175 14.84 20.95 -10.07
N THR A 176 14.04 19.88 -10.04
CA THR A 176 13.37 19.37 -8.83
C THR A 176 14.41 18.83 -7.84
#